data_AF-A0A1J4J3M3-F1
#
_entry.id   AF-A0A1J4J3M3-F1
#
_cell.length_a   1.000
_cell.length_b   1.000
_cell.length_c   1.000
_cell.angle_alpha   90.00
_cell.angle_beta   90.00
_cell.angle_gamma   90.00
#
_symmetry.space_group_name_H-M   'P 1'
#
loop_
_entity.id
_entity.type
_entity.pdbx_description
1 polymer ?
#
loop_
_entity_poly.entity_id
_entity_poly.type
_entity_poly.pdbx_seq_one_letter_code
_entity_poly.pdbx_strand_id
1 'polypeptide(L)'
;MLFFLTSIFVSSQSLQVNSLRRQQPITIDPQQYENSRSRASFPTWYFVRFHDDDIKNLRNNLENAKIELKSTRMINKHWFSLYLTPSQVKYLSEISDLRQVSTDEKIINPQSLEDAHYLSIEVSHDFIPPSHIKMLLQAENIYRIDYDLSFDFSVLKDRKKDDKDFYKRVGFDETRLTKIANELAQMPQIFSITAHQNPDETNNRAAGYTQKNSRAVTLEGKNKDILHIDRYLQNKGLDGT
;
A
#
# COMPACT_ATOMS: atom_id res chain seq x y z
N MET A 1 0.07 3.96 -59.88
CA MET A 1 0.59 4.79 -58.78
C MET A 1 -0.02 4.26 -57.49
N LEU A 2 0.67 3.35 -56.80
CA LEU A 2 0.20 2.71 -55.57
C LEU A 2 0.75 3.51 -54.37
N PHE A 3 -0.14 4.08 -53.56
CA PHE A 3 0.24 4.67 -52.28
C PHE A 3 0.42 3.56 -51.26
N PHE A 4 1.67 3.32 -50.83
CA PHE A 4 1.94 2.53 -49.63
C PHE A 4 1.68 3.42 -48.41
N LEU A 5 0.60 3.11 -47.68
CA LEU A 5 0.38 3.58 -46.31
C LEU A 5 1.40 2.87 -45.41
N THR A 6 2.50 3.55 -45.09
CA THR A 6 3.39 3.11 -44.02
C THR A 6 2.73 3.43 -42.69
N SER A 7 2.09 2.43 -42.08
CA SER A 7 1.70 2.47 -40.67
C SER A 7 2.96 2.47 -39.83
N ILE A 8 3.26 3.63 -39.22
CA ILE A 8 4.29 3.75 -38.20
C ILE A 8 3.75 3.01 -36.97
N PHE A 9 4.21 1.78 -36.74
CA PHE A 9 4.04 1.12 -35.45
C PHE A 9 4.94 1.84 -34.45
N VAL A 10 4.37 2.81 -33.73
CA VAL A 10 4.99 3.33 -32.51
C VAL A 10 4.94 2.18 -31.50
N SER A 11 6.08 1.52 -31.29
CA SER A 11 6.29 0.62 -30.17
C SER A 11 6.15 1.43 -28.90
N SER A 12 4.95 1.45 -28.31
CA SER A 12 4.71 2.04 -27.01
C SER A 12 5.32 1.11 -25.95
N GLN A 13 6.52 1.45 -25.47
CA GLN A 13 7.15 0.69 -24.39
C GLN A 13 6.27 0.75 -23.14
N SER A 14 6.03 -0.41 -22.53
CA SER A 14 5.31 -0.48 -21.26
C SER A 14 6.14 0.18 -20.17
N LEU A 15 5.47 0.95 -19.31
CA LEU A 15 6.10 1.70 -18.24
C LEU A 15 6.10 0.87 -16.97
N GLN A 16 7.24 0.72 -16.31
CA GLN A 16 7.37 -0.12 -15.13
C GLN A 16 7.96 0.62 -13.93
N VAL A 17 7.44 0.31 -12.74
CA VAL A 17 8.01 0.77 -11.47
C VAL A 17 7.98 -0.33 -10.41
N ASN A 18 9.08 -0.46 -9.68
CA ASN A 18 9.14 -1.32 -8.50
C ASN A 18 8.60 -0.56 -7.29
N SER A 19 7.75 -1.23 -6.50
CA SER A 19 7.28 -0.73 -5.22
C SER A 19 7.84 -1.60 -4.12
N LEU A 20 8.38 -0.99 -3.05
CA LEU A 20 8.86 -1.72 -1.86
C LEU A 20 7.76 -2.56 -1.20
N ARG A 21 6.48 -2.24 -1.48
CA ARG A 21 5.33 -2.94 -0.91
C ARG A 21 4.84 -4.11 -1.78
N ARG A 22 5.34 -4.30 -2.99
CA ARG A 22 4.82 -5.27 -3.97
C ARG A 22 5.92 -6.17 -4.50
N GLN A 23 5.60 -7.45 -4.68
CA GLN A 23 6.54 -8.45 -5.22
C GLN A 23 6.73 -8.30 -6.73
N GLN A 24 5.70 -7.83 -7.44
CA GLN A 24 5.72 -7.65 -8.90
C GLN A 24 5.81 -6.16 -9.26
N PRO A 25 6.55 -5.82 -10.34
CA PRO A 25 6.59 -4.45 -10.86
C PRO A 25 5.20 -3.99 -11.32
N ILE A 26 4.85 -2.75 -10.98
CA ILE A 26 3.65 -2.11 -11.50
C ILE A 26 3.95 -1.74 -12.95
N THR A 27 3.22 -2.36 -13.89
CA THR A 27 3.34 -2.06 -15.32
C THR A 27 2.13 -1.28 -15.79
N ILE A 28 2.30 -0.19 -16.53
CA ILE A 28 1.23 0.47 -17.29
C ILE A 28 1.52 0.27 -18.77
N ASP A 29 0.64 -0.46 -19.46
CA ASP A 29 0.66 -0.60 -20.90
C ASP A 29 -0.23 0.50 -21.53
N PRO A 30 0.33 1.38 -22.37
CA PRO A 30 -0.42 2.41 -23.08
C PRO A 30 -1.59 1.87 -23.93
N GLN A 31 -1.58 0.61 -24.35
CA GLN A 31 -2.71 0.01 -25.07
C GLN A 31 -3.86 -0.44 -24.14
N GLN A 32 -3.57 -0.78 -22.89
CA GLN A 32 -4.59 -1.09 -21.88
C GLN A 32 -5.27 0.18 -21.33
N TYR A 33 -4.66 1.33 -21.55
CA TYR A 33 -5.12 2.64 -21.12
C TYR A 33 -6.49 3.04 -21.70
N GLU A 34 -6.70 2.83 -23.00
CA GLU A 34 -7.96 3.13 -23.70
C GLU A 34 -9.16 2.38 -23.10
N ASN A 35 -8.92 1.14 -22.64
CA ASN A 35 -9.95 0.32 -22.00
C ASN A 35 -10.30 0.78 -20.57
N SER A 36 -9.42 1.55 -19.93
CA SER A 36 -9.60 2.07 -18.56
C SER A 36 -10.48 3.32 -18.53
N ARG A 37 -10.48 4.12 -19.61
CA ARG A 37 -11.27 5.36 -19.75
C ARG A 37 -12.80 5.13 -19.73
N SER A 38 -13.27 3.94 -20.09
CA SER A 38 -14.70 3.66 -20.36
C SER A 38 -15.37 2.71 -19.37
N ARG A 39 -14.65 2.14 -18.40
CA ARG A 39 -15.14 1.03 -17.56
C ARG A 39 -15.49 1.36 -16.11
N ALA A 40 -15.06 2.51 -15.58
CA ALA A 40 -15.26 2.80 -14.16
C ALA A 40 -16.69 3.28 -13.87
N SER A 41 -17.53 2.40 -13.31
CA SER A 41 -18.89 2.75 -12.85
C SER A 41 -18.91 3.26 -11.40
N PHE A 42 -17.85 3.01 -10.63
CA PHE A 42 -17.73 3.33 -9.21
C PHE A 42 -16.28 3.73 -8.88
N PRO A 43 -16.04 4.42 -7.75
CA PRO A 43 -14.70 4.79 -7.34
C PRO A 43 -13.83 3.56 -7.03
N THR A 44 -12.58 3.57 -7.49
CA THR A 44 -11.66 2.44 -7.37
C THR A 44 -10.21 2.90 -7.32
N TRP A 45 -9.30 2.00 -6.96
CA TRP A 45 -7.86 2.29 -6.87
C TRP A 45 -7.17 2.24 -8.23
N TYR A 46 -6.30 3.21 -8.48
CA TYR A 46 -5.45 3.31 -9.66
C TYR A 46 -3.99 3.55 -9.28
N PHE A 47 -3.10 2.97 -10.07
CA PHE A 47 -1.74 3.47 -10.22
C PHE A 47 -1.75 4.62 -11.23
N VAL A 48 -1.21 5.75 -10.79
CA VAL A 48 -1.18 6.99 -11.56
C VAL A 48 0.27 7.40 -11.74
N ARG A 49 0.70 7.56 -12.99
CA ARG A 49 2.00 8.16 -13.33
C ARG A 49 1.76 9.51 -13.98
N PHE A 50 2.26 10.56 -13.35
CA PHE A 50 2.23 11.89 -13.95
C PHE A 50 3.36 12.06 -14.96
N HIS A 51 3.04 12.68 -16.11
CA HIS A 51 4.04 12.99 -17.15
C HIS A 51 4.91 14.18 -16.77
N ASP A 52 4.38 15.10 -15.96
CA ASP A 52 5.04 16.34 -15.59
C ASP A 52 6.09 16.12 -14.49
N ASP A 53 7.26 16.74 -14.68
CA ASP A 53 8.33 16.76 -13.69
C ASP A 53 8.06 17.76 -12.56
N ASP A 54 7.19 18.75 -12.80
CA ASP A 54 6.81 19.79 -11.85
C ASP A 54 5.43 19.54 -11.22
N ILE A 55 5.41 18.53 -10.35
CA ILE A 55 4.25 18.13 -9.55
C ILE A 55 3.70 19.30 -8.69
N LYS A 56 4.50 20.34 -8.42
CA LYS A 56 4.03 21.49 -7.64
C LYS A 56 2.97 22.30 -8.39
N ASN A 57 3.17 22.54 -9.69
CA ASN A 57 2.18 23.25 -10.51
C ASN A 57 0.94 22.39 -10.73
N LEU A 58 1.15 21.09 -10.89
CA LEU A 58 0.07 20.11 -11.03
C LEU A 58 -0.82 20.04 -9.78
N ARG A 59 -0.24 20.22 -8.58
CA ARG A 59 -0.97 20.12 -7.31
C ARG A 59 -2.19 21.05 -7.23
N ASN A 60 -2.05 22.30 -7.66
CA ASN A 60 -3.16 23.27 -7.64
C ASN A 60 -4.32 22.82 -8.54
N ASN A 61 -4.00 22.26 -9.71
CA ASN A 61 -5.00 21.76 -10.64
C ASN A 61 -5.71 20.50 -10.10
N LEU A 62 -4.96 19.62 -9.44
CA LEU A 62 -5.49 18.42 -8.80
C LEU A 62 -6.40 18.75 -7.62
N GLU A 63 -6.06 19.74 -6.79
CA GLU A 63 -6.88 20.19 -5.68
C GLU A 63 -8.25 20.71 -6.14
N ASN A 64 -8.29 21.46 -7.24
CA ASN A 64 -9.55 21.89 -7.87
C ASN A 64 -10.42 20.70 -8.34
N ALA A 65 -9.77 19.63 -8.81
CA ALA A 65 -10.43 18.36 -9.15
C ALA A 65 -10.71 17.46 -7.92
N LYS A 66 -10.46 17.96 -6.70
CA LYS A 66 -10.59 17.23 -5.43
C LYS A 66 -9.74 15.96 -5.35
N ILE A 67 -8.60 15.96 -6.05
CA ILE A 67 -7.62 14.88 -6.02
C ILE A 67 -6.50 15.30 -5.07
N GLU A 68 -6.44 14.65 -3.91
CA GLU A 68 -5.43 14.93 -2.91
C GLU A 68 -4.19 14.05 -3.10
N LEU A 69 -3.03 14.66 -3.36
CA LEU A 69 -1.75 13.96 -3.38
C LEU A 69 -1.14 13.91 -1.98
N LYS A 70 -1.30 12.75 -1.33
CA LYS A 70 -0.64 12.42 -0.06
C LYS A 70 0.68 11.70 -0.29
N SER A 71 1.72 12.06 0.45
CA SER A 71 3.03 11.37 0.40
C SER A 71 2.93 9.90 0.81
N THR A 72 1.97 9.56 1.68
CA THR A 72 1.65 8.19 2.10
C THR A 72 1.23 7.28 0.95
N ARG A 73 0.70 7.87 -0.12
CA ARG A 73 0.22 7.22 -1.34
C ARG A 73 1.20 7.35 -2.51
N MET A 74 2.37 7.95 -2.29
CA MET A 74 3.43 8.09 -3.28
C MET A 74 4.26 6.80 -3.34
N ILE A 75 4.42 6.25 -4.54
CA ILE A 75 5.32 5.11 -4.82
C ILE A 75 6.73 5.63 -5.08
N ASN A 76 6.83 6.66 -5.94
CA ASN A 76 8.03 7.46 -6.15
C ASN A 76 7.62 8.87 -6.61
N LYS A 77 8.59 9.72 -6.95
CA LYS A 77 8.33 11.10 -7.37
C LYS A 77 7.16 11.23 -8.36
N HIS A 78 7.03 10.36 -9.36
CA HIS A 78 6.01 10.48 -10.42
C HIS A 78 4.83 9.53 -10.28
N TRP A 79 4.92 8.56 -9.37
CA TRP A 79 3.97 7.45 -9.27
C TRP A 79 3.20 7.50 -7.96
N PHE A 80 1.88 7.37 -8.06
CA PHE A 80 0.96 7.43 -6.93
C PHE A 80 -0.06 6.29 -7.00
N SER A 81 -0.58 5.90 -5.83
CA SER A 81 -1.73 5.01 -5.68
C SER A 81 -2.92 5.83 -5.22
N LEU A 82 -3.89 6.08 -6.10
CA LEU A 82 -5.00 6.99 -5.82
C LEU A 82 -6.34 6.27 -5.89
N TYR A 83 -7.22 6.58 -4.95
CA TYR A 83 -8.62 6.18 -4.99
C TYR A 83 -9.41 7.26 -5.73
N LEU A 84 -9.93 6.92 -6.91
CA LEU A 84 -10.45 7.91 -7.85
C LEU A 84 -11.89 7.59 -8.23
N THR A 85 -12.72 8.64 -8.30
CA THR A 85 -14.05 8.57 -8.91
C THR A 85 -13.96 8.52 -10.44
N PRO A 86 -15.01 8.08 -11.16
CA PRO A 86 -15.01 8.08 -12.61
C PRO A 86 -14.73 9.45 -13.25
N SER A 87 -15.19 10.55 -12.63
CA SER A 87 -14.91 11.91 -13.12
C SER A 87 -13.44 12.31 -12.94
N GLN A 88 -12.81 11.89 -11.84
CA GLN A 88 -11.39 12.12 -11.60
C GLN A 88 -10.51 11.29 -12.53
N VAL A 89 -10.88 10.04 -12.81
CA VAL A 89 -10.20 9.19 -13.81
C VAL A 89 -10.26 9.87 -15.18
N LYS A 90 -11.43 10.35 -15.59
CA LYS A 90 -11.58 11.07 -16.87
C LYS A 90 -10.65 12.28 -16.95
N TYR A 91 -10.65 13.11 -15.92
CA TYR A 91 -9.79 14.29 -15.83
C TYR A 91 -8.30 13.93 -15.88
N LEU A 92 -7.87 12.97 -15.06
CA LEU A 92 -6.48 12.53 -14.99
C LEU A 92 -6.02 11.87 -16.30
N SER A 93 -6.94 11.30 -17.06
CA SER A 93 -6.60 10.63 -18.31
C SER A 93 -6.11 11.58 -19.42
N GLU A 94 -6.13 12.88 -19.20
CA GLU A 94 -5.58 13.86 -20.14
C GLU A 94 -4.11 14.22 -19.82
N ILE A 95 -3.66 13.95 -18.59
CA ILE A 95 -2.40 14.49 -18.04
C ILE A 95 -1.53 13.43 -17.32
N SER A 96 -1.96 12.17 -17.32
CA SER A 96 -1.28 11.08 -16.62
C SER A 96 -1.58 9.73 -17.25
N ASP A 97 -0.68 8.76 -17.03
CA ASP A 97 -0.94 7.36 -17.32
C ASP A 97 -1.63 6.71 -16.13
N LEU A 98 -2.69 5.95 -16.39
CA LEU A 98 -3.55 5.34 -15.37
C LEU A 98 -3.68 3.84 -15.61
N ARG A 99 -3.59 3.05 -14.55
CA ARG A 99 -3.99 1.64 -14.56
C ARG A 99 -4.74 1.30 -13.28
N GLN A 100 -5.90 0.68 -13.43
CA GLN A 100 -6.65 0.19 -12.28
C GLN A 100 -5.87 -0.91 -11.56
N VAL A 101 -5.86 -0.88 -10.23
CA VAL A 101 -5.32 -1.98 -9.41
C VAL A 101 -6.21 -3.20 -9.60
N SER A 102 -5.64 -4.30 -10.08
CA SER A 102 -6.40 -5.53 -10.30
C SER A 102 -6.60 -6.30 -9.00
N THR A 103 -7.60 -7.18 -8.98
CA THR A 103 -7.99 -7.95 -7.79
C THR A 103 -6.86 -8.86 -7.29
N ASP A 104 -6.17 -9.53 -8.21
CA ASP A 104 -5.05 -10.44 -7.94
C ASP A 104 -3.82 -9.71 -7.37
N GLU A 105 -3.68 -8.42 -7.67
CA GLU A 105 -2.61 -7.59 -7.15
C GLU A 105 -2.88 -7.05 -5.73
N LYS A 106 -4.09 -7.17 -5.20
CA LYS A 106 -4.42 -6.62 -3.88
C LYS A 106 -3.86 -7.47 -2.74
N ILE A 107 -3.73 -8.77 -2.92
CA ILE A 107 -3.17 -9.66 -1.89
C ILE A 107 -1.65 -9.65 -2.02
N ILE A 108 -0.98 -9.06 -1.03
CA ILE A 108 0.47 -9.01 -0.94
C ILE A 108 0.95 -10.34 -0.36
N ASN A 109 1.78 -11.05 -1.12
CA ASN A 109 2.33 -12.35 -0.74
C ASN A 109 1.24 -13.40 -0.40
N PRO A 110 0.43 -13.84 -1.39
CA PRO A 110 -0.72 -14.73 -1.15
C PRO A 110 -0.34 -16.06 -0.49
N GLN A 111 0.90 -16.52 -0.66
CA GLN A 111 1.40 -17.75 -0.02
C GLN A 111 1.41 -17.67 1.51
N SER A 112 1.53 -16.46 2.09
CA SER A 112 1.53 -16.28 3.55
C SER A 112 0.14 -16.25 4.18
N LEU A 113 -0.94 -16.35 3.39
CA LEU A 113 -2.31 -16.33 3.93
C LEU A 113 -2.64 -17.58 4.76
N GLU A 114 -2.12 -18.74 4.39
CA GLU A 114 -2.36 -20.01 5.09
C GLU A 114 -1.83 -19.94 6.54
N ASP A 115 -0.65 -19.34 6.69
CA ASP A 115 0.00 -19.20 7.98
C ASP A 115 -0.30 -17.86 8.67
N ALA A 116 -1.13 -17.00 8.10
CA ALA A 116 -1.44 -15.70 8.69
C ALA A 116 -2.14 -15.81 10.06
N HIS A 117 -1.71 -15.01 11.02
CA HIS A 117 -2.40 -14.78 12.30
C HIS A 117 -3.29 -13.54 12.20
N TYR A 118 -2.90 -12.57 11.38
CA TYR A 118 -3.71 -11.39 11.13
C TYR A 118 -3.53 -10.86 9.71
N LEU A 119 -4.55 -10.15 9.24
CA LEU A 119 -4.51 -9.38 8.00
C LEU A 119 -4.41 -7.90 8.32
N SER A 120 -3.68 -7.20 7.48
CA SER A 120 -3.52 -5.76 7.49
C SER A 120 -4.05 -5.26 6.15
N ILE A 121 -5.07 -4.42 6.20
CA ILE A 121 -5.83 -4.03 5.02
C ILE A 121 -5.74 -2.51 4.84
N GLU A 122 -5.30 -2.08 3.67
CA GLU A 122 -5.32 -0.69 3.25
C GLU A 122 -6.60 -0.45 2.44
N VAL A 123 -7.41 0.50 2.88
CA VAL A 123 -8.75 0.76 2.35
C VAL A 123 -8.89 2.20 1.87
N SER A 124 -10.02 2.52 1.24
CA SER A 124 -10.43 3.89 0.97
C SER A 124 -11.15 4.49 2.16
N HIS A 125 -11.18 5.82 2.23
CA HIS A 125 -11.82 6.59 3.31
C HIS A 125 -13.33 6.34 3.44
N ASP A 126 -14.00 5.88 2.38
CA ASP A 126 -15.43 5.56 2.34
C ASP A 126 -15.73 4.06 2.51
N PHE A 127 -14.73 3.26 2.91
CA PHE A 127 -14.92 1.84 3.12
C PHE A 127 -15.84 1.55 4.31
N ILE A 128 -16.89 0.78 4.05
CA ILE A 128 -17.79 0.24 5.08
C ILE A 128 -17.71 -1.29 5.00
N PRO A 129 -17.26 -1.97 6.07
CA PRO A 129 -17.20 -3.43 6.09
C PRO A 129 -18.60 -4.05 5.86
N PRO A 130 -18.73 -5.06 4.98
CA PRO A 130 -19.98 -5.79 4.80
C PRO A 130 -20.53 -6.36 6.11
N SER A 131 -21.85 -6.52 6.22
CA SER A 131 -22.51 -6.97 7.44
C SER A 131 -22.03 -8.35 7.92
N HIS A 132 -21.76 -9.29 7.01
CA HIS A 132 -21.24 -10.61 7.38
C HIS A 132 -19.80 -10.50 7.89
N ILE A 133 -18.95 -9.69 7.26
CA ILE A 133 -17.61 -9.39 7.78
C ILE A 133 -17.74 -8.72 9.16
N LYS A 134 -18.59 -7.70 9.30
CA LYS A 134 -18.86 -7.01 10.57
C LYS A 134 -19.35 -7.95 11.67
N MET A 135 -20.21 -8.91 11.34
CA MET A 135 -20.67 -9.94 12.27
C MET A 135 -19.52 -10.86 12.68
N LEU A 136 -18.64 -11.25 11.75
CA LEU A 136 -17.40 -11.98 12.04
C LEU A 136 -16.46 -11.16 12.94
N LEU A 137 -16.44 -9.82 12.83
CA LEU A 137 -15.67 -8.93 13.72
C LEU A 137 -16.25 -8.86 15.13
N GLN A 138 -17.58 -8.84 15.26
CA GLN A 138 -18.28 -8.58 16.52
C GLN A 138 -18.48 -9.84 17.36
N ALA A 139 -18.58 -11.02 16.74
CA ALA A 139 -19.03 -12.21 17.44
C ALA A 139 -18.12 -12.58 18.62
N GLU A 140 -16.80 -12.32 18.61
CA GLU A 140 -15.91 -13.02 19.56
C GLU A 140 -14.59 -12.31 19.97
N ASN A 141 -14.44 -10.99 19.79
CA ASN A 141 -13.16 -10.26 20.00
C ASN A 141 -11.99 -10.77 19.11
N ILE A 142 -12.27 -11.57 18.08
CA ILE A 142 -11.27 -12.23 17.22
C ILE A 142 -10.74 -11.27 16.16
N TYR A 143 -11.09 -9.98 16.14
CA TYR A 143 -10.56 -9.02 15.16
C TYR A 143 -10.59 -7.60 15.76
N ARG A 144 -9.61 -6.75 15.44
CA ARG A 144 -9.56 -5.33 15.86
C ARG A 144 -9.18 -4.47 14.66
N ILE A 145 -10.15 -3.73 14.12
CA ILE A 145 -9.87 -2.70 13.12
C ILE A 145 -9.25 -1.51 13.83
N ASP A 146 -7.93 -1.39 13.74
CA ASP A 146 -7.21 -0.18 14.11
C ASP A 146 -7.17 0.77 12.93
N TYR A 147 -8.02 1.81 12.99
CA TYR A 147 -7.92 2.98 12.12
C TYR A 147 -6.76 3.85 12.64
N ASP A 148 -5.53 3.57 12.19
CA ASP A 148 -4.40 4.44 12.50
C ASP A 148 -4.43 5.67 11.57
N LEU A 149 -4.61 6.87 12.12
CA LEU A 149 -4.99 8.12 11.45
C LEU A 149 -4.01 8.67 10.39
N SER A 150 -2.99 7.91 9.98
CA SER A 150 -2.05 8.27 8.92
C SER A 150 -2.28 7.53 7.60
N PHE A 151 -2.97 6.39 7.65
CA PHE A 151 -3.38 5.57 6.49
C PHE A 151 -4.76 5.02 6.78
N ASP A 152 -5.67 4.99 5.81
CA ASP A 152 -6.95 4.29 5.99
C ASP A 152 -6.66 2.78 6.09
N PHE A 153 -6.32 2.33 7.30
CA PHE A 153 -5.80 1.00 7.58
C PHE A 153 -6.78 0.26 8.46
N SER A 154 -6.85 -1.05 8.30
CA SER A 154 -7.73 -1.92 9.07
C SER A 154 -7.03 -3.23 9.34
N VAL A 155 -6.86 -3.55 10.62
CA VAL A 155 -6.26 -4.82 11.05
C VAL A 155 -7.36 -5.84 11.34
N LEU A 156 -7.14 -7.09 10.96
CA LEU A 156 -7.99 -8.24 11.27
C LEU A 156 -7.12 -9.30 11.95
N LYS A 157 -7.15 -9.37 13.29
CA LYS A 157 -6.30 -10.28 14.07
C LYS A 157 -7.00 -11.50 14.63
N ASP A 158 -6.77 -12.68 14.05
CA ASP A 158 -7.27 -13.94 14.59
C ASP A 158 -6.63 -14.27 15.95
N ARG A 159 -7.42 -14.14 17.04
CA ARG A 159 -6.95 -14.33 18.42
C ARG A 159 -6.88 -15.78 18.87
N LYS A 160 -7.46 -16.72 18.12
CA LYS A 160 -7.61 -18.12 18.57
C LYS A 160 -6.95 -19.13 17.66
N LYS A 161 -6.12 -18.71 16.70
CA LYS A 161 -5.48 -19.57 15.69
C LYS A 161 -4.83 -20.84 16.25
N ASP A 162 -4.23 -20.76 17.44
CA ASP A 162 -3.56 -21.89 18.07
C ASP A 162 -4.50 -22.86 18.82
N ASP A 163 -5.77 -22.49 19.03
CA ASP A 163 -6.81 -23.30 19.69
C ASP A 163 -7.61 -24.12 18.65
N LYS A 164 -7.01 -25.21 18.16
CA LYS A 164 -7.62 -26.12 17.18
C LYS A 164 -8.97 -26.69 17.63
N ASP A 165 -9.15 -26.89 18.94
CA ASP A 165 -10.40 -27.41 19.49
C ASP A 165 -11.52 -26.36 19.45
N PHE A 166 -11.18 -25.07 19.60
CA PHE A 166 -12.14 -24.00 19.41
C PHE A 166 -12.71 -24.00 18.00
N TYR A 167 -11.87 -24.04 16.96
CA TYR A 167 -12.29 -24.09 15.56
C TYR A 167 -13.21 -25.27 15.25
N LYS A 168 -12.90 -26.45 15.80
CA LYS A 168 -13.72 -27.65 15.65
C LYS A 168 -15.10 -27.52 16.32
N ARG A 169 -15.18 -26.83 17.47
CA ARG A 169 -16.44 -26.60 18.22
C ARG A 169 -17.35 -25.57 17.56
N VAL A 170 -16.78 -24.51 16.97
CA VAL A 170 -17.56 -23.45 16.30
C VAL A 170 -17.76 -23.69 14.79
N GLY A 171 -17.20 -24.78 14.24
CA GLY A 171 -17.32 -25.11 12.81
C GLY A 171 -16.52 -24.18 11.90
N PHE A 172 -15.45 -23.57 12.41
CA PHE A 172 -14.58 -22.66 11.67
C PHE A 172 -13.33 -23.38 11.14
N ASP A 173 -12.90 -23.02 9.93
CA ASP A 173 -11.86 -23.70 9.14
C ASP A 173 -10.56 -22.87 9.08
N GLU A 174 -9.39 -23.53 9.09
CA GLU A 174 -8.04 -22.93 9.03
C GLU A 174 -7.86 -22.02 7.79
N THR A 175 -8.66 -22.21 6.73
CA THR A 175 -8.65 -21.38 5.51
C THR A 175 -9.43 -20.05 5.60
N ARG A 176 -9.94 -19.68 6.78
CA ARG A 176 -10.85 -18.52 6.94
C ARG A 176 -10.22 -17.20 6.51
N LEU A 177 -9.00 -16.89 6.95
CA LEU A 177 -8.35 -15.63 6.58
C LEU A 177 -8.10 -15.55 5.08
N THR A 178 -7.79 -16.68 4.43
CA THR A 178 -7.69 -16.79 2.98
C THR A 178 -9.03 -16.48 2.30
N LYS A 179 -10.14 -17.06 2.78
CA LYS A 179 -11.50 -16.78 2.25
C LYS A 179 -11.86 -15.29 2.40
N ILE A 180 -11.64 -14.72 3.59
CA ILE A 180 -11.90 -13.31 3.87
C ILE A 180 -11.03 -12.40 3.00
N ALA A 181 -9.73 -12.71 2.85
CA ALA A 181 -8.83 -11.95 2.00
C ALA A 181 -9.29 -11.96 0.54
N ASN A 182 -9.71 -13.12 0.03
CA ASN A 182 -10.23 -13.25 -1.33
C ASN A 182 -11.54 -12.49 -1.54
N GLU A 183 -12.46 -12.52 -0.58
CA GLU A 183 -13.70 -11.73 -0.63
C GLU A 183 -13.41 -10.22 -0.61
N LEU A 184 -12.54 -9.78 0.29
CA LEU A 184 -12.14 -8.37 0.40
C LEU A 184 -11.42 -7.88 -0.85
N ALA A 185 -10.57 -8.71 -1.47
CA ALA A 185 -9.87 -8.34 -2.70
C ALA A 185 -10.83 -7.95 -3.84
N GLN A 186 -12.05 -8.52 -3.88
CA GLN A 186 -13.04 -8.15 -4.90
C GLN A 186 -13.60 -6.73 -4.71
N MET A 187 -13.48 -6.15 -3.51
CA MET A 187 -14.07 -4.86 -3.21
C MET A 187 -13.22 -3.72 -3.76
N PRO A 188 -13.83 -2.74 -4.46
CA PRO A 188 -13.08 -1.65 -5.08
C PRO A 188 -12.42 -0.69 -4.08
N GLN A 189 -12.95 -0.63 -2.85
CA GLN A 189 -12.40 0.15 -1.75
C GLN A 189 -11.08 -0.41 -1.20
N ILE A 190 -10.79 -1.69 -1.43
CA ILE A 190 -9.58 -2.34 -0.90
C ILE A 190 -8.41 -2.10 -1.85
N PHE A 191 -7.34 -1.50 -1.33
CA PHE A 191 -6.10 -1.27 -2.06
C PHE A 191 -5.13 -2.44 -1.93
N SER A 192 -4.92 -2.91 -0.70
CA SER A 192 -4.02 -4.03 -0.43
C SER A 192 -4.37 -4.78 0.85
N ILE A 193 -4.05 -6.06 0.87
CA ILE A 193 -4.22 -6.98 1.98
C ILE A 193 -2.86 -7.64 2.21
N THR A 194 -2.31 -7.48 3.40
CA THR A 194 -1.03 -8.08 3.80
C THR A 194 -1.28 -9.08 4.91
N ALA A 195 -0.76 -10.30 4.74
CA ALA A 195 -0.81 -11.33 5.75
C ALA A 195 0.38 -11.21 6.68
N HIS A 196 0.12 -11.36 7.98
CA HIS A 196 1.16 -11.32 9.01
C HIS A 196 1.03 -12.50 9.95
N GLN A 197 2.18 -13.06 10.30
CA GLN A 197 2.34 -13.95 11.43
C GLN A 197 2.60 -13.11 12.69
N ASN A 198 2.21 -13.61 13.86
CA ASN A 198 2.78 -13.02 15.08
C ASN A 198 4.28 -13.31 15.06
N PRO A 199 5.14 -12.35 15.43
CA PRO A 199 6.53 -12.68 15.66
C PRO A 199 6.58 -13.78 16.71
N ASP A 200 7.35 -14.83 16.46
CA ASP A 200 7.64 -15.81 17.50
C ASP A 200 8.23 -15.05 18.69
N GLU A 201 7.71 -15.30 19.88
CA GLU A 201 8.31 -14.83 21.13
C GLU A 201 9.62 -15.60 21.39
N THR A 202 10.53 -15.58 20.42
CA THR A 202 11.92 -15.94 20.64
C THR A 202 12.49 -14.87 21.54
N ASN A 203 12.48 -15.20 22.83
CA ASN A 203 13.19 -14.58 23.93
C ASN A 203 14.21 -13.54 23.44
N ASN A 204 13.80 -12.26 23.39
CA ASN A 204 14.68 -11.13 23.10
C ASN A 204 15.69 -10.97 24.25
N ARG A 205 16.63 -11.91 24.37
CA ARG A 205 17.81 -11.80 25.25
C ARG A 205 18.87 -10.87 24.66
N ALA A 206 18.62 -10.27 23.50
CA ALA A 206 19.33 -9.10 23.04
C ALA A 206 18.56 -7.84 23.48
N ALA A 207 18.64 -7.52 24.78
CA ALA A 207 18.32 -6.17 25.25
C ALA A 207 19.42 -5.21 24.76
N GLY A 208 19.35 -4.84 23.48
CA GLY A 208 20.07 -3.69 22.96
C GLY A 208 19.28 -2.44 23.31
N TYR A 209 19.86 -1.54 24.10
CA TYR A 209 19.25 -0.24 24.37
C TYR A 209 19.07 0.52 23.05
N THR A 210 17.83 0.67 22.57
CA THR A 210 17.51 1.67 21.56
C THR A 210 17.59 3.04 22.22
N GLN A 211 18.70 3.74 22.01
CA GLN A 211 18.86 5.09 22.54
C GLN A 211 17.85 6.01 21.86
N LYS A 212 16.98 6.62 22.65
CA LYS A 212 16.09 7.71 22.22
C LYS A 212 16.95 8.78 21.54
N ASN A 213 16.74 8.98 20.24
CA ASN A 213 17.53 9.92 19.44
C ASN A 213 17.00 11.35 19.61
N SER A 214 17.06 11.85 20.85
CA SER A 214 16.65 13.22 21.21
C SER A 214 17.84 14.16 21.38
N ARG A 215 18.97 13.86 20.71
CA ARG A 215 20.19 14.65 20.84
C ARG A 215 20.21 15.79 19.85
N ALA A 216 20.77 16.91 20.30
CA ALA A 216 21.07 18.04 19.45
C ALA A 216 22.10 17.61 18.40
N VAL A 217 21.78 17.83 17.13
CA VAL A 217 22.72 17.64 16.03
C VAL A 217 23.51 18.94 15.90
N THR A 218 24.84 18.83 15.87
CA THR A 218 25.74 19.96 15.64
C THR A 218 26.32 19.87 14.24
N LEU A 219 26.57 21.02 13.61
CA LEU A 219 27.22 21.08 12.31
C LEU A 219 28.70 21.39 12.51
N GLU A 220 29.56 20.48 12.07
CA GLU A 220 31.02 20.57 12.14
C GLU A 220 31.64 20.64 10.74
N GLY A 221 32.96 20.86 10.69
CA GLY A 221 33.72 21.07 9.46
C GLY A 221 33.84 22.55 9.08
N LYS A 222 34.86 22.89 8.26
CA LYS A 222 35.11 24.27 7.80
C LYS A 222 33.91 24.88 7.06
N ASN A 223 33.08 24.06 6.44
CA ASN A 223 31.90 24.48 5.68
C ASN A 223 30.57 24.14 6.39
N LYS A 224 30.59 23.64 7.64
CA LYS A 224 29.39 23.20 8.37
C LYS A 224 28.55 22.17 7.60
N ASP A 225 29.21 21.30 6.86
CA ASP A 225 28.65 20.26 6.01
C ASP A 225 28.60 18.88 6.68
N ILE A 226 29.23 18.74 7.85
CA ILE A 226 29.27 17.49 8.60
C ILE A 226 28.26 17.56 9.74
N LEU A 227 27.26 16.68 9.72
CA LEU A 227 26.33 16.49 10.84
C LEU A 227 27.02 15.62 11.90
N HIS A 228 27.39 16.24 13.01
CA HIS A 228 27.97 15.57 14.17
C HIS A 228 26.90 15.31 15.24
N ILE A 229 26.84 14.07 15.69
CA ILE A 229 25.90 13.60 16.72
C ILE A 229 26.73 12.86 17.78
N ASP A 230 26.78 13.42 18.99
CA ASP A 230 27.48 12.79 20.09
C ASP A 230 26.85 11.44 20.44
N ARG A 231 27.67 10.39 20.47
CA ARG A 231 27.28 9.06 20.96
C ARG A 231 27.43 9.04 22.48
N TYR A 232 26.34 8.79 23.21
CA TYR A 232 26.30 8.79 24.68
C TYR A 232 27.32 7.87 25.35
N LEU A 233 27.64 6.76 24.67
CA LEU A 233 28.59 5.78 25.18
C LEU A 233 30.05 6.11 24.85
N GLN A 234 30.28 6.94 23.84
CA GLN A 234 31.62 7.40 23.47
C GLN A 234 32.23 8.26 24.58
N ASN A 235 31.44 9.17 25.17
CA ASN A 235 31.86 9.98 26.33
C ASN A 235 32.00 9.16 27.63
N LYS A 236 31.67 7.86 27.60
CA LYS A 236 31.86 6.92 28.72
C LYS A 236 32.95 5.88 28.42
N GLY A 237 33.78 6.09 27.40
CA GLY A 237 34.91 5.22 27.07
C GLY A 237 34.54 3.90 26.40
N LEU A 238 33.31 3.80 25.86
CA LEU A 238 32.86 2.66 25.06
C LEU A 238 32.73 3.12 23.61
N ASP A 239 33.88 3.31 22.96
CA ASP A 239 34.02 3.82 21.60
C ASP A 239 34.23 2.72 20.54
N GLY A 240 34.38 1.47 20.98
CA GLY A 240 34.51 0.31 20.09
C GLY A 240 35.88 0.18 19.43
N THR A 241 36.90 0.85 19.99
CA THR A 241 38.32 0.62 19.70
C THR A 241 38.94 -0.43 20.61
#